data_AF-A0A822IU77-F1
#
_entry.id   AF-A0A822IU77-F1
#
_cell.length_a   1.000
_cell.length_b   1.000
_cell.length_c   1.000
_cell.angle_alpha   90.00
_cell.angle_beta   90.00
_cell.angle_gamma   90.00
#
_symmetry.space_group_name_H-M   'P 1'
#
loop_
_entity.id
_entity.type
_entity.pdbx_description
1 polymer ?
#
loop_
_entity_poly.entity_id
_entity_poly.type
_entity_poly.pdbx_seq_one_letter_code
_entity_poly.pdbx_strand_id
1 'polypeptide(L)' 'MHNLKFLLDADMPKSSAQVIRNLGFEIEDVRDIGMKAAKFSGR' A
#
# COMPACT_ATOMS: atom_id res chain seq x y z
N MET A 1 2.93 21.06 6.34
CA MET A 1 2.45 19.91 7.12
C MET A 1 2.83 18.66 6.35
N HIS A 2 3.56 17.72 6.96
CA HIS A 2 3.86 16.45 6.29
C HIS A 2 2.59 15.59 6.35
N ASN A 3 2.05 15.21 5.19
CA ASN A 3 0.94 14.27 5.12
C ASN A 3 1.47 12.90 5.57
N LEU A 4 1.01 12.45 6.74
CA LEU A 4 1.39 11.16 7.30
C LEU A 4 0.70 10.06 6.48
N LYS A 5 1.48 9.30 5.72
CA LYS A 5 0.99 8.20 4.89
C LYS A 5 1.42 6.87 5.50
N PHE A 6 0.47 6.03 5.87
CA PHE A 6 0.75 4.70 6.40
C PHE A 6 1.08 3.71 5.28
N LEU A 7 1.90 2.72 5.60
CA LEU A 7 2.16 1.59 4.72
C LEU A 7 1.37 0.38 5.20
N LEU A 8 0.60 -0.25 4.29
CA LEU A 8 -0.06 -1.52 4.57
C LEU A 8 0.89 -2.65 4.20
N ASP A 9 1.24 -3.47 5.20
CA ASP A 9 2.06 -4.65 5.01
C ASP A 9 1.42 -5.67 4.04
N ALA A 10 2.25 -6.44 3.33
CA ALA A 10 1.80 -7.43 2.35
C ALA A 10 1.04 -8.59 3.00
N ASP A 11 1.33 -8.90 4.26
CA ASP A 11 0.67 -9.97 5.03
C ASP A 11 -0.72 -9.57 5.53
N MET A 12 -1.06 -8.28 5.49
CA MET A 12 -2.37 -7.79 5.88
C MET A 12 -3.40 -7.98 4.76
N PRO A 13 -4.67 -8.35 5.09
CA PRO A 13 -5.74 -8.38 4.10
C PRO A 13 -5.91 -7.04 3.39
N LYS A 14 -6.15 -7.06 2.08
CA LYS A 14 -6.37 -5.83 1.28
C LYS A 14 -7.54 -4.97 1.78
N SER A 15 -8.54 -5.59 2.39
CA SER A 15 -9.67 -4.90 3.03
C SER A 15 -9.24 -3.96 4.17
N SER A 16 -8.09 -4.22 4.80
CA SER A 16 -7.53 -3.37 5.86
C SER A 16 -7.25 -1.94 5.37
N ALA A 17 -6.79 -1.78 4.12
CA ALA A 17 -6.60 -0.45 3.52
C ALA A 17 -7.92 0.34 3.48
N GLN A 18 -9.03 -0.34 3.22
CA GLN A 18 -10.36 0.27 3.13
C GLN A 18 -10.84 0.74 4.51
N VAL A 19 -10.63 -0.07 5.54
CA VAL A 19 -10.95 0.32 6.93
C VAL A 19 -10.13 1.54 7.36
N ILE A 20 -8.82 1.54 7.09
CA ILE A 20 -7.93 2.63 7.49
C ILE A 20 -8.27 3.95 6.75
N ARG A 21 -8.65 3.88 5.47
CA ARG A 21 -9.16 5.04 4.72
C ARG A 21 -10.45 5.58 5.31
N ASN A 22 -11.36 4.70 5.73
CA ASN A 22 -12.62 5.11 6.36
C ASN A 22 -12.40 5.81 7.71
N LEU A 23 -11.26 5.57 8.37
CA LEU A 23 -10.84 6.28 9.57
C LEU A 23 -10.17 7.64 9.27
N GLY A 24 -10.03 8.03 8.00
CA GLY A 24 -9.50 9.32 7.57
C GLY A 24 -7.98 9.37 7.39
N PHE A 25 -7.32 8.21 7.35
CA PHE A 25 -5.86 8.16 7.16
C PHE A 25 -5.49 7.90 5.70
N GLU A 26 -4.43 8.56 5.24
CA GLU A 26 -3.77 8.21 3.98
C GLU A 26 -2.98 6.91 4.15
N ILE A 27 -3.19 5.94 3.25
CA ILE A 27 -2.53 4.63 3.29
C ILE A 27 -2.13 4.16 1.89
N GLU A 28 -0.94 3.58 1.79
CA GLU A 28 -0.40 2.94 0.59
C GLU A 28 -0.12 1.47 0.83
N ASP A 29 -0.52 0.61 -0.10
CA ASP A 29 -0.25 -0.81 -0.02
C ASP A 29 1.15 -1.11 -0.54
N VAL A 30 2.01 -1.76 0.25
CA VAL A 30 3.38 -2.06 -0.18
C VAL A 30 3.43 -2.96 -1.42
N ARG A 31 2.37 -3.77 -1.64
CA ARG A 31 2.22 -4.60 -2.84
C ARG A 31 2.13 -3.73 -4.10
N ASP A 32 1.56 -2.53 -3.99
CA ASP A 32 1.42 -1.59 -5.10
C ASP A 32 2.70 -0.77 -5.35
N ILE A 33 3.57 -0.65 -4.35
CA ILE A 33 4.87 0.03 -4.44
C ILE A 33 5.91 -0.88 -5.10
N GLY A 34 6.05 -2.12 -4.60
CA GLY A 34 7.11 -3.04 -5.02
C GLY A 34 6.85 -3.79 -6.32
N MET A 35 5.62 -4.23 -6.58
CA MET A 35 5.32 -5.07 -7.76
C MET A 35 5.22 -4.30 -9.07
N LYS A 36 5.08 -2.96 -9.04
CA LYS A 36 5.14 -2.13 -10.27
C LYS A 36 6.56 -1.99 -10.83
N ALA A 37 7.58 -2.03 -9.97
CA ALA A 37 8.99 -1.97 -10.38
C ALA A 37 9.51 -3.32 -10.86
N ALA A 38 8.97 -4.43 -10.34
CA ALA A 38 9.21 -5.77 -10.84
C ALA A 38 8.44 -6.03 -12.14
N LYS A 39 8.65 -5.21 -13.17
CA LYS A 39 8.41 -5.68 -14.54
C LYS A 39 9.38 -6.84 -14.76
N PHE A 40 8.83 -8.04 -14.88
CA PHE A 40 9.48 -9.24 -15.41
C PHE A 40 10.67 -8.88 -16.31
N SER A 41 11.90 -8.96 -15.79
CA SER A 41 13.11 -9.03 -16.62
C SER A 41 13.30 -10.48 -17.07
N GLY A 42 12.24 -11.04 -17.66
CA GLY A 42 12.30 -12.29 -18.40
C GLY A 42 12.62 -11.95 -19.85
N ARG A 43 13.89 -11.62 -20.12
CA ARG A 43 14.46 -11.66 -21.46
C ARG A 43 15.96 -11.89 -21.37
#